data_AF-A0A1X7RRD6-F1
#
_entry.id   AF-A0A1X7RRD6-F1
#
_cell.length_a   1.000
_cell.length_b   1.000
_cell.length_c   1.000
_cell.angle_alpha   90.00
_cell.angle_beta   90.00
_cell.angle_gamma   90.00
#
_symmetry.space_group_name_H-M   'P 1'
#
loop_
_entity.id
_entity.type
_entity.pdbx_description
1 polymer ?
#
loop_
_entity_poly.entity_id
_entity_poly.type
_entity_poly.pdbx_seq_one_letter_code
_entity_poly.pdbx_strand_id
1 'polypeptide(L)'
;MPHIQEPAMQVTDFPQCQPKKQRIIHVGMGAAGMLCAHKSKKMLTNYELVCYDKNPSPGGTWLENRYPGCACDIPAHSYTFPFEPNPEWSSYYAYAPEIQEYFMKFYHKHSLAEFAVFNTEVLSAEWDGVKGIWKVELKNTKDGTIIHDTCNVLINGSGVLTKWKWPSIRGLQDFKGIVAHSASWPQELDWSGKRVAVIGSGSSSIQMVPKLAETAAQLSVFMRNKTYIAPQFGANITNKEADPDAMDPAAAGKHKYTELEKKRFREDPEYLQAYRY
;
A
#
# COMPACT_ATOMS: atom_id res chain seq x y z
N MET A 1 -41.17 -15.27 36.74
CA MET A 1 -40.16 -14.96 35.70
C MET A 1 -40.91 -14.59 34.44
N PRO A 2 -40.69 -13.41 33.83
CA PRO A 2 -41.38 -13.08 32.60
C PRO A 2 -40.79 -13.92 31.46
N HIS A 3 -41.67 -14.60 30.73
CA HIS A 3 -41.35 -15.32 29.51
C HIS A 3 -40.72 -14.34 28.51
N ILE A 4 -39.49 -14.59 28.09
CA ILE A 4 -38.90 -13.93 26.93
C ILE A 4 -39.74 -14.40 25.74
N GLN A 5 -40.55 -13.50 25.17
CA GLN A 5 -41.16 -13.74 23.87
C GLN A 5 -40.03 -13.90 22.86
N GLU A 6 -39.76 -15.14 22.44
CA GLU A 6 -38.96 -15.38 21.25
C GLU A 6 -39.63 -14.63 20.09
N PRO A 7 -38.91 -13.75 19.37
CA PRO A 7 -39.48 -13.08 18.22
C PRO A 7 -39.98 -14.16 17.26
N ALA A 8 -41.26 -14.07 16.89
CA ALA A 8 -41.91 -15.04 16.00
C ALA A 8 -41.01 -15.31 14.80
N MET A 9 -40.67 -16.58 14.58
CA MET A 9 -39.81 -17.00 13.48
C MET A 9 -40.48 -16.58 12.17
N GLN A 10 -39.95 -15.52 11.56
CA GLN A 10 -40.51 -14.96 10.35
C GLN A 10 -40.11 -15.88 9.19
N VAL A 11 -41.01 -16.80 8.82
CA VAL A 11 -40.83 -17.66 7.65
C VAL A 11 -40.87 -16.78 6.42
N THR A 12 -39.78 -16.76 5.68
CA THR A 12 -39.64 -15.93 4.48
C THR A 12 -40.27 -16.61 3.28
N ASP A 13 -41.00 -15.85 2.44
CA ASP A 13 -41.67 -16.36 1.23
C ASP A 13 -40.72 -16.72 0.06
N PHE A 14 -39.42 -16.86 0.33
CA PHE A 14 -38.42 -17.27 -0.66
C PHE A 14 -37.76 -18.60 -0.25
N PRO A 15 -37.37 -19.45 -1.22
CA PRO A 15 -36.73 -20.72 -0.93
C PRO A 15 -35.50 -20.54 -0.05
N GLN A 16 -35.35 -21.41 0.96
CA GLN A 16 -34.24 -21.39 1.92
C GLN A 16 -32.85 -21.39 1.24
N CYS A 17 -32.75 -21.87 0.01
CA CYS A 17 -31.51 -21.99 -0.76
C CYS A 17 -31.38 -20.99 -1.92
N GLN A 18 -32.22 -19.95 -2.01
CA GLN A 18 -32.05 -18.93 -3.04
C GLN A 18 -30.83 -18.06 -2.73
N PRO A 19 -29.84 -17.93 -3.65
CA PRO A 19 -28.66 -17.11 -3.40
C PRO A 19 -29.04 -15.65 -3.20
N LYS A 20 -28.79 -15.13 -1.99
CA LYS A 20 -28.99 -13.71 -1.68
C LYS A 20 -27.79 -12.89 -2.16
N LYS A 21 -28.04 -11.65 -2.60
CA LYS A 21 -26.99 -10.69 -2.92
C LYS A 21 -26.06 -10.54 -1.71
N GLN A 22 -24.76 -10.78 -1.91
CA GLN A 22 -23.78 -10.67 -0.82
C GLN A 22 -23.18 -9.28 -0.77
N ARG A 23 -23.27 -8.61 0.37
CA ARG A 23 -22.58 -7.34 0.61
C ARG A 23 -21.19 -7.61 1.21
N ILE A 24 -20.17 -7.05 0.58
CA ILE A 24 -18.77 -7.20 0.94
C ILE A 24 -18.21 -5.81 1.26
N ILE A 25 -17.65 -5.67 2.46
CA ILE A 25 -16.84 -4.49 2.81
C ILE A 25 -15.38 -4.92 2.80
N HIS A 26 -14.57 -4.24 2.00
CA HIS A 26 -13.12 -4.35 2.04
C HIS A 26 -12.53 -3.11 2.73
N VAL A 27 -11.64 -3.31 3.70
CA VAL A 27 -10.94 -2.23 4.40
C VAL A 27 -9.67 -1.90 3.65
N GLY A 28 -9.56 -0.70 3.10
CA GLY A 28 -8.42 -0.18 2.35
C GLY A 28 -8.54 -0.33 0.83
N MET A 29 -7.98 0.64 0.11
CA MET A 29 -7.86 0.72 -1.35
C MET A 29 -6.39 0.85 -1.78
N GLY A 30 -5.51 0.13 -1.08
CA GLY A 30 -4.16 -0.18 -1.55
C GLY A 30 -4.13 -1.36 -2.53
N ALA A 31 -2.95 -1.96 -2.75
CA ALA A 31 -2.78 -3.08 -3.68
C ALA A 31 -3.77 -4.23 -3.44
N ALA A 32 -4.01 -4.62 -2.17
CA ALA A 32 -4.96 -5.67 -1.82
C ALA A 32 -6.42 -5.31 -2.18
N GLY A 33 -6.86 -4.09 -1.87
CA GLY A 33 -8.21 -3.61 -2.20
C GLY A 33 -8.44 -3.49 -3.69
N MET A 34 -7.45 -2.97 -4.44
CA MET A 34 -7.50 -2.93 -5.90
C MET A 34 -7.59 -4.33 -6.51
N LEU A 35 -6.81 -5.28 -6.01
CA LEU A 35 -6.86 -6.67 -6.47
C LEU A 35 -8.21 -7.32 -6.16
N CYS A 36 -8.73 -7.10 -4.94
CA CYS A 36 -10.04 -7.59 -4.52
C CYS A 36 -11.16 -7.04 -5.44
N ALA A 37 -11.16 -5.74 -5.70
CA ALA A 37 -12.12 -5.10 -6.60
C ALA A 37 -12.03 -5.65 -8.03
N HIS A 38 -10.81 -5.73 -8.59
CA HIS A 38 -10.59 -6.27 -9.93
C HIS A 38 -11.06 -7.73 -10.06
N LYS A 39 -10.72 -8.59 -9.09
CA LYS A 39 -11.11 -10.00 -9.09
C LYS A 39 -12.60 -10.17 -8.86
N SER A 40 -13.20 -9.39 -7.95
CA SER A 40 -14.65 -9.40 -7.70
C SER A 40 -15.43 -9.07 -8.97
N LYS A 41 -15.01 -8.03 -9.70
CA LYS A 41 -15.60 -7.64 -11.00
C LYS A 41 -15.55 -8.75 -12.05
N LYS A 42 -14.50 -9.58 -12.05
CA LYS A 42 -14.32 -10.65 -13.03
C LYS A 42 -14.93 -11.99 -12.64
N MET A 43 -15.00 -12.29 -11.35
CA MET A 43 -15.24 -13.66 -10.86
C MET A 43 -16.53 -13.82 -10.08
N LEU A 44 -17.07 -12.75 -9.52
CA LEU A 44 -18.27 -12.83 -8.66
C LEU A 44 -19.51 -12.38 -9.43
N THR A 45 -20.65 -12.94 -9.04
CA THR A 45 -21.98 -12.54 -9.48
C THR A 45 -22.86 -12.33 -8.24
N ASN A 46 -23.94 -11.56 -8.36
CA ASN A 46 -24.89 -11.32 -7.27
C ASN A 46 -24.21 -10.80 -5.98
N TYR A 47 -23.39 -9.74 -6.10
CA TYR A 47 -22.68 -9.14 -4.98
C TYR A 47 -22.78 -7.60 -5.00
N GLU A 48 -22.39 -7.00 -3.89
CA GLU A 48 -22.11 -5.58 -3.75
C GLU A 48 -20.79 -5.43 -3.01
N LEU A 49 -19.84 -4.72 -3.59
CA LEU A 49 -18.54 -4.48 -2.97
C LEU A 49 -18.36 -2.99 -2.73
N VAL A 50 -17.90 -2.64 -1.53
CA VAL A 50 -17.39 -1.32 -1.21
C VAL A 50 -16.03 -1.44 -0.52
N CYS A 51 -15.07 -0.64 -0.97
CA CYS A 51 -13.74 -0.50 -0.41
C CYS A 51 -13.65 0.86 0.29
N TYR A 52 -13.58 0.85 1.62
CA TYR A 52 -13.41 2.08 2.41
C TYR A 52 -11.92 2.34 2.66
N ASP A 53 -11.41 3.53 2.31
CA ASP A 53 -10.05 3.94 2.63
C ASP A 53 -10.03 5.30 3.34
N LYS A 54 -9.23 5.42 4.40
CA LYS A 54 -9.04 6.66 5.15
C LYS A 54 -8.37 7.76 4.31
N ASN A 55 -7.58 7.36 3.32
CA ASN A 55 -6.84 8.27 2.46
C ASN A 55 -7.77 8.89 1.40
N PRO A 56 -7.40 10.06 0.83
CA PRO A 56 -8.20 10.73 -0.19
C PRO A 56 -8.08 10.12 -1.60
N SER A 57 -7.18 9.14 -1.78
CA SER A 57 -6.78 8.57 -3.06
C SER A 57 -6.34 7.12 -2.83
N PRO A 58 -6.34 6.23 -3.84
CA PRO A 58 -5.91 4.86 -3.61
C PRO A 58 -4.38 4.74 -3.63
N GLY A 59 -3.85 3.60 -3.18
CA GLY A 59 -2.40 3.32 -3.19
C GLY A 59 -1.83 2.82 -1.86
N GLY A 60 -2.51 3.10 -0.75
CA GLY A 60 -2.14 2.60 0.58
C GLY A 60 -0.71 2.97 0.97
N THR A 61 0.16 1.99 1.21
CA THR A 61 1.59 2.19 1.56
C THR A 61 2.29 3.17 0.62
N TRP A 62 2.04 3.04 -0.69
CA TRP A 62 2.66 3.88 -1.72
C TRP A 62 1.99 5.23 -1.87
N LEU A 63 0.90 5.51 -1.15
CA LEU A 63 0.36 6.85 -0.98
C LEU A 63 0.91 7.53 0.28
N GLU A 64 0.98 6.80 1.40
CA GLU A 64 1.36 7.35 2.70
C GLU A 64 2.87 7.60 2.85
N ASN A 65 3.71 6.69 2.36
CA ASN A 65 5.15 6.77 2.57
C ASN A 65 5.80 7.66 1.53
N ARG A 66 6.28 8.83 1.97
CA ARG A 66 6.85 9.88 1.12
C ARG A 66 8.19 10.43 1.62
N TYR A 67 8.86 9.71 2.51
CA TYR A 67 10.19 10.09 2.97
C TYR A 67 11.21 9.96 1.82
N PRO A 68 12.30 10.74 1.84
CA PRO A 68 13.26 10.73 0.74
C PRO A 68 13.95 9.37 0.65
N GLY A 69 14.05 8.85 -0.58
CA GLY A 69 14.63 7.53 -0.83
C GLY A 69 13.68 6.35 -0.66
N CYS A 70 12.39 6.58 -0.33
CA CYS A 70 11.41 5.51 -0.19
C CYS A 70 11.29 4.67 -1.48
N ALA A 71 11.67 3.40 -1.40
CA ALA A 71 11.68 2.46 -2.52
C ALA A 71 11.22 1.05 -2.07
N CYS A 72 10.81 0.23 -3.03
CA CYS A 72 10.56 -1.18 -2.76
C CYS A 72 11.88 -1.96 -2.63
N ASP A 73 11.93 -2.91 -1.70
CA ASP A 73 13.05 -3.84 -1.51
C ASP A 73 12.95 -5.08 -2.40
N ILE A 74 11.85 -5.22 -3.17
CA ILE A 74 11.63 -6.25 -4.18
C ILE A 74 11.84 -5.64 -5.57
N PRO A 75 12.44 -6.37 -6.54
CA PRO A 75 12.59 -5.89 -7.90
C PRO A 75 11.27 -5.43 -8.52
N ALA A 76 11.29 -4.32 -9.25
CA ALA A 76 10.09 -3.64 -9.75
C ALA A 76 9.22 -4.57 -10.61
N HIS A 77 9.83 -5.35 -11.50
CA HIS A 77 9.12 -6.31 -12.34
C HIS A 77 8.47 -7.45 -11.54
N SER A 78 9.02 -7.84 -10.38
CA SER A 78 8.42 -8.82 -9.47
C SER A 78 7.34 -8.20 -8.58
N TYR A 79 7.45 -6.91 -8.23
CA TYR A 79 6.46 -6.16 -7.45
C TYR A 79 5.34 -5.58 -8.35
N THR A 80 4.72 -6.43 -9.15
CA THR A 80 3.57 -6.10 -10.01
C THR A 80 2.51 -7.19 -9.96
N PHE A 81 1.25 -6.86 -10.32
CA PHE A 81 0.26 -7.92 -10.50
C PHE A 81 0.70 -8.86 -11.64
N PRO A 82 0.65 -10.20 -11.45
CA PRO A 82 1.08 -11.16 -12.47
C PRO A 82 0.45 -10.94 -13.84
N PHE A 83 -0.83 -10.57 -13.87
CA PHE A 83 -1.64 -10.33 -15.06
C PHE A 83 -1.60 -8.87 -15.57
N GLU A 84 -0.83 -8.00 -14.92
CA GLU A 84 -0.66 -6.60 -15.31
C GLU A 84 0.82 -6.19 -15.19
N PRO A 85 1.70 -6.74 -16.05
CA PRO A 85 3.09 -6.35 -16.08
C PRO A 85 3.24 -4.87 -16.49
N ASN A 86 4.34 -4.25 -16.06
CA ASN A 86 4.71 -2.90 -16.48
C ASN A 86 6.07 -2.95 -17.19
N PRO A 87 6.13 -2.78 -18.53
CA PRO A 87 7.39 -2.74 -19.26
C PRO A 87 8.12 -1.40 -19.11
N GLU A 88 7.46 -0.38 -18.53
CA GLU A 88 7.98 0.99 -18.43
C GLU A 88 8.68 1.29 -17.11
N TRP A 89 8.98 0.28 -16.28
CA TRP A 89 9.79 0.51 -15.09
C TRP A 89 11.10 1.20 -15.49
N SER A 90 11.47 2.22 -14.73
CA SER A 90 12.64 3.04 -14.97
C SER A 90 13.93 2.38 -14.51
N SER A 91 13.82 1.45 -13.55
CA SER A 91 14.95 0.88 -12.81
C SER A 91 14.60 -0.46 -12.17
N TYR A 92 15.64 -1.24 -11.84
CA TYR A 92 15.49 -2.56 -11.21
C TYR A 92 14.74 -2.52 -9.87
N TYR A 93 14.97 -1.47 -9.06
CA TYR A 93 14.18 -1.16 -7.87
C TYR A 93 13.50 0.19 -8.04
N ALA A 94 12.16 0.18 -8.06
CA ALA A 94 11.36 1.38 -8.25
C ALA A 94 11.19 2.19 -6.94
N TYR A 95 11.19 3.52 -7.09
CA TYR A 95 10.86 4.44 -6.01
C TYR A 95 9.34 4.55 -5.81
N ALA A 96 8.92 4.95 -4.60
CA ALA A 96 7.51 5.06 -4.22
C ALA A 96 6.62 5.84 -5.21
N PRO A 97 7.04 6.98 -5.81
CA PRO A 97 6.21 7.71 -6.77
C PRO A 97 5.86 6.89 -8.02
N GLU A 98 6.83 6.14 -8.55
CA GLU A 98 6.64 5.32 -9.75
C GLU A 98 5.71 4.13 -9.47
N ILE A 99 5.85 3.53 -8.30
CA ILE A 99 4.96 2.45 -7.85
C ILE A 99 3.54 2.96 -7.62
N GLN A 100 3.40 4.16 -7.04
CA GLN A 100 2.10 4.81 -6.90
C GLN A 100 1.46 5.07 -8.27
N GLU A 101 2.24 5.53 -9.24
CA GLU A 101 1.76 5.75 -10.61
C GLU A 101 1.27 4.45 -11.26
N TYR A 102 1.99 3.34 -11.09
CA TYR A 102 1.54 2.01 -11.54
C TYR A 102 0.17 1.63 -10.96
N PHE A 103 -0.02 1.77 -9.65
CA PHE A 103 -1.30 1.46 -9.01
C PHE A 103 -2.43 2.43 -9.43
N MET A 104 -2.12 3.70 -9.64
CA MET A 104 -3.08 4.67 -10.18
C MET A 104 -3.51 4.31 -11.62
N LYS A 105 -2.55 3.95 -12.49
CA LYS A 105 -2.84 3.46 -13.85
C LYS A 105 -3.74 2.22 -13.80
N PHE A 106 -3.44 1.25 -12.92
CA PHE A 106 -4.27 0.07 -12.73
C PHE A 106 -5.70 0.41 -12.28
N TYR A 107 -5.82 1.29 -11.28
CA TYR A 107 -7.10 1.74 -10.74
C TYR A 107 -8.00 2.36 -11.81
N HIS A 108 -7.44 3.25 -12.64
CA HIS A 108 -8.18 3.88 -13.74
C HIS A 108 -8.48 2.90 -14.88
N LYS A 109 -7.49 2.12 -15.32
CA LYS A 109 -7.64 1.15 -16.43
C LYS A 109 -8.78 0.16 -16.20
N HIS A 110 -8.94 -0.31 -14.96
CA HIS A 110 -9.99 -1.29 -14.60
C HIS A 110 -11.27 -0.65 -14.06
N SER A 111 -11.37 0.69 -14.10
CA SER A 111 -12.52 1.47 -13.63
C SER A 111 -12.92 1.14 -12.19
N LEU A 112 -11.94 1.03 -11.29
CA LEU A 112 -12.18 0.57 -9.91
C LEU A 112 -12.81 1.65 -9.01
N ALA A 113 -13.03 2.86 -9.54
CA ALA A 113 -13.62 3.96 -8.78
C ALA A 113 -15.05 3.70 -8.31
N GLU A 114 -15.80 2.86 -9.01
CA GLU A 114 -17.15 2.45 -8.59
C GLU A 114 -17.18 1.72 -7.25
N PHE A 115 -16.07 1.11 -6.83
CA PHE A 115 -15.98 0.37 -5.58
C PHE A 115 -15.42 1.20 -4.42
N ALA A 116 -14.84 2.37 -4.68
CA ALA A 116 -14.02 3.07 -3.70
C ALA A 116 -14.77 4.21 -3.01
N VAL A 117 -14.71 4.23 -1.67
CA VAL A 117 -15.14 5.36 -0.85
C VAL A 117 -13.95 5.83 -0.02
N PHE A 118 -13.42 6.99 -0.41
CA PHE A 118 -12.25 7.60 0.22
C PHE A 118 -12.61 8.49 1.40
N ASN A 119 -11.59 8.94 2.13
CA ASN A 119 -11.75 9.76 3.33
C ASN A 119 -12.66 9.09 4.37
N THR A 120 -12.64 7.76 4.45
CA THR A 120 -13.51 6.98 5.32
C THR A 120 -12.68 5.93 6.06
N GLU A 121 -12.44 6.16 7.33
CA GLU A 121 -11.72 5.26 8.21
C GLU A 121 -12.68 4.25 8.84
N VAL A 122 -12.32 2.96 8.82
CA VAL A 122 -13.06 1.92 9.54
C VAL A 122 -12.56 1.88 10.98
N LEU A 123 -13.46 2.18 11.93
CA LEU A 123 -13.13 2.24 13.36
C LEU A 123 -13.29 0.89 14.05
N SER A 124 -14.39 0.19 13.76
CA SER A 124 -14.71 -1.10 14.37
C SER A 124 -15.55 -1.97 13.45
N ALA A 125 -15.49 -3.27 13.68
CA ALA A 125 -16.40 -4.24 13.07
C ALA A 125 -16.82 -5.27 14.12
N GLU A 126 -18.12 -5.46 14.28
CA GLU A 126 -18.72 -6.37 15.26
C GLU A 126 -19.63 -7.37 14.56
N TRP A 127 -19.49 -8.66 14.87
CA TRP A 127 -20.33 -9.70 14.32
C TRP A 127 -21.67 -9.79 15.07
N ASP A 128 -22.77 -9.62 14.36
CA ASP A 128 -24.12 -9.89 14.85
C ASP A 128 -24.50 -11.34 14.52
N GLY A 129 -24.34 -12.23 15.50
CA GLY A 129 -24.62 -13.66 15.32
C GLY A 129 -26.09 -14.01 15.08
N VAL A 130 -27.02 -13.16 15.50
CA VAL A 130 -28.47 -13.37 15.28
C VAL A 130 -28.83 -13.04 13.84
N LYS A 131 -28.26 -11.95 13.30
CA LYS A 131 -28.54 -11.50 11.93
C LYS A 131 -27.60 -12.09 10.88
N GLY A 132 -26.47 -12.66 11.29
CA GLY A 132 -25.45 -13.19 10.38
C GLY A 132 -24.78 -12.11 9.54
N ILE A 133 -24.53 -10.93 10.13
CA ILE A 133 -23.90 -9.78 9.46
C ILE A 133 -22.85 -9.13 10.36
N TRP A 134 -21.88 -8.47 9.74
CA TRP A 134 -20.99 -7.52 10.39
C TRP A 134 -21.67 -6.16 10.47
N LYS A 135 -21.56 -5.51 11.63
CA LYS A 135 -21.82 -4.08 11.84
C LYS A 135 -20.49 -3.37 11.79
N VAL A 136 -20.36 -2.35 10.95
CA VAL A 136 -19.11 -1.63 10.73
C VAL A 136 -19.32 -0.16 11.08
N GLU A 137 -18.49 0.35 11.99
CA GLU A 137 -18.45 1.78 12.32
C GLU A 137 -17.38 2.46 11.47
N LEU A 138 -17.78 3.53 10.81
CA LEU A 138 -16.97 4.30 9.88
C LEU A 138 -16.87 5.75 10.36
N LYS A 139 -15.74 6.39 10.09
CA LYS A 139 -15.53 7.82 10.34
C LYS A 139 -15.09 8.53 9.08
N ASN A 140 -15.81 9.56 8.68
CA ASN A 140 -15.36 10.48 7.64
C ASN A 140 -14.15 11.28 8.15
N THR A 141 -13.02 11.19 7.47
CA THR A 141 -11.77 11.82 7.92
C THR A 141 -11.72 13.33 7.68
N LYS A 142 -12.65 13.89 6.90
CA LYS A 142 -12.73 15.34 6.64
C LYS A 142 -13.50 16.09 7.71
N ASP A 143 -14.65 15.56 8.13
CA ASP A 143 -15.56 16.24 9.08
C ASP A 143 -15.75 15.50 10.41
N GLY A 144 -15.25 14.27 10.52
CA GLY A 144 -15.35 13.45 11.73
C GLY A 144 -16.69 12.74 11.92
N THR A 145 -17.61 12.82 10.96
CA THR A 145 -18.95 12.21 11.06
C THR A 145 -18.84 10.69 11.16
N ILE A 146 -19.64 10.10 12.07
CA ILE A 146 -19.76 8.66 12.24
C ILE A 146 -20.87 8.12 11.35
N ILE A 147 -20.56 7.09 10.57
CA ILE A 147 -21.46 6.38 9.67
C ILE A 147 -21.48 4.91 10.09
N HIS A 148 -22.65 4.29 10.04
CA HIS A 148 -22.79 2.86 10.29
C HIS A 148 -23.14 2.17 8.98
N ASP A 149 -22.42 1.09 8.68
CA ASP A 149 -22.70 0.21 7.56
C ASP A 149 -22.75 -1.25 8.03
N THR A 150 -23.25 -2.14 7.18
CA THR A 150 -23.28 -3.58 7.46
C THR A 150 -22.81 -4.37 6.25
N CYS A 151 -22.29 -5.57 6.47
CA CYS A 151 -21.95 -6.47 5.37
C CYS A 151 -22.07 -7.94 5.78
N ASN A 152 -22.16 -8.84 4.80
CA ASN A 152 -22.10 -10.27 5.04
C ASN A 152 -20.65 -10.74 5.17
N VAL A 153 -19.75 -10.14 4.38
CA VAL A 153 -18.33 -10.50 4.33
C VAL A 153 -17.49 -9.25 4.59
N LEU A 154 -16.61 -9.33 5.57
CA LEU A 154 -15.61 -8.30 5.86
C LEU A 154 -14.24 -8.81 5.44
N ILE A 155 -13.53 -8.04 4.60
CA ILE A 155 -12.16 -8.34 4.19
C ILE A 155 -11.24 -7.24 4.75
N ASN A 156 -10.34 -7.63 5.65
CA ASN A 156 -9.38 -6.68 6.22
C ASN A 156 -8.12 -6.58 5.33
N GLY A 157 -8.04 -5.52 4.53
CA GLY A 157 -6.85 -5.15 3.75
C GLY A 157 -6.20 -3.84 4.22
N SER A 158 -6.36 -3.48 5.51
CA SER A 158 -5.87 -2.21 6.09
C SER A 158 -4.34 -2.06 6.13
N GLY A 159 -3.61 -3.10 5.74
CA GLY A 159 -2.14 -3.13 5.71
C GLY A 159 -1.51 -3.38 7.07
N VAL A 160 -0.28 -3.90 7.06
CA VAL A 160 0.44 -4.30 8.28
C VAL A 160 1.33 -3.19 8.87
N LEU A 161 1.56 -2.10 8.14
CA LEU A 161 2.50 -1.02 8.50
C LEU A 161 1.87 0.38 8.48
N THR A 162 0.55 0.49 8.65
CA THR A 162 -0.20 1.75 8.52
C THR A 162 -0.42 2.49 9.85
N LYS A 163 -0.30 1.80 10.99
CA LYS A 163 -0.46 2.37 12.33
C LYS A 163 0.89 2.68 12.96
N TRP A 164 1.49 3.79 12.54
CA TRP A 164 2.76 4.27 13.11
C TRP A 164 2.56 4.95 14.46
N LYS A 165 3.64 5.09 15.23
CA LYS A 165 3.63 5.76 16.54
C LYS A 165 4.95 6.48 16.77
N TRP A 166 4.90 7.58 17.50
CA TRP A 166 6.11 8.24 17.98
C TRP A 166 6.87 7.34 18.97
N PRO A 167 8.21 7.38 18.99
CA PRO A 167 8.99 6.72 20.03
C PRO A 167 8.71 7.39 21.38
N SER A 168 8.67 6.60 22.45
CA SER A 168 8.44 7.08 23.81
C SER A 168 9.68 7.76 24.38
N ILE A 169 9.97 8.97 23.91
CA ILE A 169 11.10 9.81 24.35
C ILE A 169 10.54 10.99 25.14
N ARG A 170 10.97 11.12 26.39
CA ARG A 170 10.59 12.26 27.25
C ARG A 170 11.07 13.56 26.60
N GLY A 171 10.16 14.52 26.46
CA GLY A 171 10.44 15.83 25.88
C GLY A 171 10.54 15.87 24.36
N LEU A 172 10.16 14.80 23.64
CA LEU A 172 10.20 14.78 22.17
C LEU A 172 9.41 15.95 21.55
N GLN A 173 8.23 16.24 22.10
CA GLN A 173 7.35 17.32 21.64
C GLN A 173 7.79 18.72 22.12
N ASP A 174 8.74 18.79 23.06
CA ASP A 174 9.30 20.06 23.53
C ASP A 174 10.44 20.57 22.63
N PHE A 175 10.92 19.72 21.71
CA PHE A 175 11.98 20.05 20.76
C PHE A 175 11.56 21.24 19.89
N LYS A 176 12.40 22.27 19.85
CA LYS A 176 12.12 23.52 19.13
C LYS A 176 12.41 23.46 17.63
N GLY A 177 13.04 22.38 17.17
CA GLY A 177 13.23 22.13 15.74
C GLY A 177 12.07 21.33 15.15
N ILE A 178 12.22 20.96 13.88
CA ILE A 178 11.21 20.17 13.17
C ILE A 178 11.30 18.71 13.61
N VAL A 179 10.17 18.13 14.00
CA VAL A 179 10.03 16.69 14.27
C VAL A 179 9.19 16.08 13.15
N ALA A 180 9.74 15.07 12.46
CA ALA A 180 9.08 14.38 11.37
C ALA A 180 9.14 12.85 11.56
N HIS A 181 8.10 12.16 11.10
CA HIS A 181 8.03 10.69 11.10
C HIS A 181 8.08 10.19 9.65
N SER A 182 8.86 9.15 9.35
CA SER A 182 8.99 8.64 7.97
C SER A 182 7.64 8.25 7.34
N ALA A 183 6.76 7.62 8.12
CA ALA A 183 5.41 7.25 7.71
C ALA A 183 4.41 8.42 7.53
N SER A 184 4.80 9.65 7.86
CA SER A 184 3.99 10.87 7.67
C SER A 184 4.92 12.05 7.37
N TRP A 185 5.68 11.90 6.28
CA TRP A 185 6.76 12.82 5.95
C TRP A 185 6.21 14.15 5.38
N PRO A 186 6.60 15.31 5.95
CA PRO A 186 6.23 16.61 5.38
C PRO A 186 6.94 16.82 4.04
N GLN A 187 6.18 17.06 2.97
CA GLN A 187 6.74 17.13 1.61
C GLN A 187 7.69 18.32 1.41
N GLU A 188 7.39 19.45 2.04
CA GLU A 188 8.17 20.68 1.94
C GLU A 188 9.33 20.75 2.96
N LEU A 189 9.67 19.64 3.62
CA LEU A 189 10.75 19.61 4.58
C LEU A 189 12.10 19.68 3.87
N ASP A 190 12.72 20.86 3.89
CA ASP A 190 14.12 21.03 3.51
C ASP A 190 15.05 20.81 4.70
N TRP A 191 16.08 19.98 4.52
CA TRP A 191 17.11 19.68 5.53
C TRP A 191 18.50 20.18 5.14
N SER A 192 18.62 20.89 4.01
CA SER A 192 19.89 21.39 3.49
C SER A 192 20.58 22.32 4.50
N GLY A 193 21.87 22.07 4.75
CA GLY A 193 22.67 22.83 5.72
C GLY A 193 22.25 22.66 7.19
N LYS A 194 21.27 21.80 7.50
CA LYS A 194 20.79 21.58 8.88
C LYS A 194 21.58 20.48 9.58
N ARG A 195 21.49 20.48 10.92
CA ARG A 195 21.91 19.37 11.77
C ARG A 195 20.73 18.44 11.96
N VAL A 196 20.83 17.23 11.44
CA VAL A 196 19.73 16.26 11.36
C VAL A 196 20.01 15.08 12.28
N ALA A 197 19.01 14.69 13.08
CA ALA A 197 19.03 13.51 13.92
C ALA A 197 18.02 12.49 13.39
N VAL A 198 18.48 11.26 13.11
CA VAL A 198 17.62 10.14 12.70
C VAL A 198 17.56 9.12 13.82
N ILE A 199 16.36 8.80 14.29
CA ILE A 199 16.14 7.81 15.35
C ILE A 199 15.61 6.53 14.71
N GLY A 200 16.40 5.46 14.81
CA GLY A 200 16.10 4.15 14.25
C GLY A 200 17.04 3.74 13.12
N SER A 201 17.12 2.42 12.90
CA SER A 201 18.02 1.76 11.94
C SER A 201 17.30 0.73 11.05
N GLY A 202 15.96 0.78 10.98
CA GLY A 202 15.18 -0.08 10.09
C GLY A 202 15.24 0.35 8.62
N SER A 203 14.50 -0.34 7.74
CA SER A 203 14.53 -0.13 6.28
C SER A 203 14.31 1.32 5.87
N SER A 204 13.36 2.04 6.49
CA SER A 204 13.14 3.47 6.20
C SER A 204 14.38 4.32 6.50
N SER A 205 15.08 4.03 7.59
CA SER A 205 16.32 4.74 7.95
C SER A 205 17.44 4.42 6.96
N ILE A 206 17.60 3.14 6.61
CA ILE A 206 18.60 2.68 5.62
C ILE A 206 18.43 3.39 4.28
N GLN A 207 17.18 3.60 3.84
CA GLN A 207 16.87 4.32 2.60
C GLN A 207 17.02 5.85 2.73
N MET A 208 16.59 6.41 3.86
CA MET A 208 16.52 7.86 4.08
C MET A 208 17.86 8.49 4.43
N VAL A 209 18.68 7.82 5.24
CA VAL A 209 19.98 8.34 5.72
C VAL A 209 20.91 8.74 4.58
N PRO A 210 21.12 7.94 3.52
CA PRO A 210 21.93 8.35 2.37
C PRO A 210 21.41 9.62 1.70
N LYS A 211 20.08 9.79 1.59
CA LYS A 211 19.46 10.98 0.99
C LYS A 211 19.59 12.22 1.88
N LEU A 212 19.45 12.06 3.19
CA LEU A 212 19.65 13.16 4.13
C LEU A 212 21.12 13.61 4.14
N ALA A 213 22.06 12.67 4.04
CA ALA A 213 23.50 12.95 4.05
C ALA A 213 24.00 13.75 2.84
N GLU A 214 23.27 13.75 1.71
CA GLU A 214 23.65 14.50 0.50
C GLU A 214 23.72 16.02 0.75
N THR A 215 22.86 16.57 1.63
CA THR A 215 22.77 18.03 1.83
C THR A 215 22.77 18.50 3.30
N ALA A 216 22.63 17.61 4.28
CA ALA A 216 22.72 17.98 5.69
C ALA A 216 24.13 18.44 6.08
N ALA A 217 24.25 19.46 6.93
CA ALA A 217 25.55 19.90 7.46
C ALA A 217 26.13 18.91 8.47
N GLN A 218 25.27 18.22 9.23
CA GLN A 218 25.65 17.16 10.13
C GLN A 218 24.50 16.15 10.25
N LEU A 219 24.80 14.87 10.13
CA LEU A 219 23.83 13.79 10.31
C LEU A 219 24.24 12.90 11.49
N SER A 220 23.34 12.71 12.46
CA SER A 220 23.52 11.81 13.60
C SER A 220 22.46 10.72 13.56
N VAL A 221 22.88 9.45 13.60
CA VAL A 221 21.97 8.29 13.55
C VAL A 221 21.98 7.58 14.91
N PHE A 222 20.82 7.54 15.56
CA PHE A 222 20.62 6.92 16.87
C PHE A 222 20.02 5.54 16.69
N MET A 223 20.82 4.51 16.96
CA MET A 223 20.44 3.11 16.75
C MET A 223 20.27 2.39 18.08
N ARG A 224 19.09 1.80 18.30
CA ARG A 224 18.85 0.92 19.46
C ARG A 224 19.38 -0.49 19.23
N ASN A 225 19.05 -1.05 18.06
CA ASN A 225 19.42 -2.40 17.65
C ASN A 225 20.18 -2.35 16.32
N LYS A 226 21.05 -3.33 16.08
CA LYS A 226 21.73 -3.51 14.79
C LYS A 226 20.76 -4.11 13.78
N THR A 227 20.85 -3.66 12.53
CA THR A 227 20.11 -4.20 11.39
C THR A 227 21.10 -4.79 10.40
N TYR A 228 20.85 -6.02 9.93
CA TYR A 228 21.66 -6.63 8.89
C TYR A 228 21.27 -6.06 7.53
N ILE A 229 22.26 -5.69 6.73
CA ILE A 229 22.07 -5.19 5.37
C ILE A 229 22.62 -6.26 4.43
N ALA A 230 21.75 -6.86 3.62
CA ALA A 230 22.13 -7.85 2.62
C ALA A 230 22.47 -7.18 1.28
N PRO A 231 23.24 -7.86 0.41
CA PRO A 231 23.35 -7.51 -1.00
C PRO A 231 21.99 -7.53 -1.71
N GLN A 232 21.93 -6.92 -2.89
CA GLN A 232 20.72 -6.85 -3.70
C GLN A 232 20.29 -8.24 -4.20
N PHE A 233 18.98 -8.40 -4.42
CA PHE A 233 18.44 -9.57 -5.11
C PHE A 233 18.90 -9.59 -6.58
N GLY A 234 19.01 -10.79 -7.13
CA GLY A 234 19.24 -10.95 -8.56
C GLY A 234 20.60 -10.44 -9.05
N ALA A 235 21.63 -10.41 -8.21
CA ALA A 235 22.97 -9.94 -8.60
C ALA A 235 23.58 -10.65 -9.83
N ASN A 236 23.04 -11.80 -10.23
CA ASN A 236 23.46 -12.58 -11.41
C ASN A 236 22.55 -12.37 -12.64
N ILE A 237 21.47 -11.59 -12.52
CA ILE A 237 20.58 -11.28 -13.64
C ILE A 237 21.28 -10.24 -14.51
N THR A 238 21.29 -10.44 -15.83
CA THR A 238 21.85 -9.47 -16.78
C THR A 238 20.95 -9.35 -18.00
N ASN A 239 20.80 -8.13 -18.49
CA ASN A 239 20.03 -7.81 -19.69
C ASN A 239 20.93 -7.50 -20.89
N LYS A 240 22.20 -7.91 -20.85
CA LYS A 240 23.15 -7.64 -21.93
C LYS A 240 22.77 -8.27 -23.28
N GLU A 241 21.91 -9.29 -23.27
CA GLU A 241 21.29 -9.81 -24.48
C GLU A 241 20.28 -8.84 -25.11
N ALA A 242 19.58 -8.05 -24.30
CA ALA A 242 18.64 -7.03 -24.76
C ALA A 242 19.36 -5.74 -25.19
N ASP A 243 20.39 -5.35 -24.43
CA ASP A 243 21.24 -4.19 -24.69
C ASP A 243 22.65 -4.42 -24.13
N PRO A 244 23.71 -4.41 -24.95
CA PRO A 244 25.09 -4.54 -24.45
C PRO A 244 25.48 -3.52 -23.38
N ASP A 245 24.83 -2.34 -23.36
CA ASP A 245 25.05 -1.27 -22.37
C ASP A 245 24.17 -1.42 -21.11
N ALA A 246 23.38 -2.50 -21.00
CA ALA A 246 22.56 -2.78 -19.83
C ALA A 246 23.40 -2.85 -18.55
N MET A 247 22.92 -2.16 -17.52
CA MET A 247 23.55 -2.17 -16.20
C MET A 247 23.30 -3.49 -15.50
N ASP A 248 24.25 -3.94 -14.70
CA ASP A 248 24.01 -5.05 -13.78
C ASP A 248 23.10 -4.57 -12.61
N PRO A 249 22.28 -5.45 -12.00
CA PRO A 249 21.40 -5.10 -10.89
C PRO A 249 22.13 -4.39 -9.75
N ALA A 250 21.60 -3.23 -9.36
CA ALA A 250 22.16 -2.39 -8.31
C ALA A 250 21.05 -1.78 -7.45
N ALA A 251 21.42 -1.17 -6.31
CA ALA A 251 20.47 -0.51 -5.42
C ALA A 251 19.61 0.53 -6.15
N ALA A 252 18.44 0.87 -5.58
CA ALA A 252 17.55 1.89 -6.12
C ALA A 252 18.29 3.18 -6.51
N GLY A 253 18.02 3.67 -7.72
CA GLY A 253 18.69 4.83 -8.31
C GLY A 253 20.09 4.59 -8.91
N LYS A 254 20.67 3.38 -8.76
CA LYS A 254 21.98 3.01 -9.34
C LYS A 254 21.88 2.10 -10.57
N HIS A 255 20.74 1.49 -10.80
CA HIS A 255 20.44 0.73 -12.01
C HIS A 255 19.28 1.43 -12.72
N LYS A 256 19.42 1.74 -14.01
CA LYS A 256 18.34 2.28 -14.83
C LYS A 256 18.23 1.44 -16.11
N TYR A 257 17.00 1.09 -16.45
CA TYR A 257 16.74 0.37 -17.70
C TYR A 257 16.94 1.31 -18.89
N THR A 258 17.67 0.84 -19.90
CA THR A 258 17.81 1.55 -21.17
C THR A 258 16.52 1.48 -21.98
N GLU A 259 16.40 2.31 -23.01
CA GLU A 259 15.26 2.23 -23.92
C GLU A 259 15.23 0.96 -24.76
N LEU A 260 16.38 0.33 -25.01
CA LEU A 260 16.45 -0.97 -25.69
C LEU A 260 15.91 -2.09 -24.79
N GLU A 261 16.27 -2.08 -23.50
CA GLU A 261 15.70 -3.01 -22.52
C GLU A 261 14.17 -2.86 -22.43
N LYS A 262 13.68 -1.63 -22.24
CA LYS A 262 12.24 -1.36 -22.19
C LYS A 262 11.52 -1.70 -23.50
N LYS A 263 12.16 -1.45 -24.65
CA LYS A 263 11.62 -1.86 -25.95
C LYS A 263 11.45 -3.37 -26.02
N ARG A 264 12.44 -4.15 -25.58
CA ARG A 264 12.32 -5.61 -25.51
C ARG A 264 11.20 -6.02 -24.55
N PHE A 265 11.09 -5.40 -23.38
CA PHE A 265 9.97 -5.68 -22.46
C PHE A 265 8.60 -5.41 -23.06
N ARG A 266 8.46 -4.38 -23.92
CA ARG A 266 7.20 -4.07 -24.62
C ARG A 266 6.88 -5.08 -25.73
N GLU A 267 7.91 -5.48 -26.49
CA GLU A 267 7.75 -6.27 -27.72
C GLU A 267 7.75 -7.79 -27.46
N ASP A 268 8.35 -8.23 -26.35
CA ASP A 268 8.48 -9.64 -25.98
C ASP A 268 7.93 -9.92 -24.56
N PRO A 269 6.61 -10.18 -24.45
CA PRO A 269 5.97 -10.49 -23.17
C PRO A 269 6.50 -11.76 -22.49
N GLU A 270 6.98 -12.75 -23.26
CA GLU A 270 7.53 -13.99 -22.72
C GLU A 270 8.88 -13.72 -22.05
N TYR A 271 9.74 -12.93 -22.69
CA TYR A 271 10.98 -12.46 -22.09
C TYR A 271 10.73 -11.65 -20.83
N LEU A 272 9.79 -10.69 -20.87
CA LEU A 272 9.40 -9.92 -19.69
C LEU A 272 8.89 -10.84 -18.57
N GLN A 273 8.10 -11.87 -18.90
CA GLN A 273 7.62 -12.83 -17.91
C GLN A 273 8.75 -13.64 -17.30
N ALA A 274 9.70 -14.12 -18.10
CA ALA A 274 10.88 -14.86 -17.62
C ALA A 274 11.77 -13.98 -16.72
N TYR A 275 11.94 -12.71 -17.07
CA TYR A 275 12.75 -11.75 -16.32
C TYR A 275 12.22 -11.43 -14.90
N ARG A 276 10.93 -11.70 -14.63
CA ARG A 276 10.29 -11.43 -13.33
C ARG A 276 10.65 -12.43 -12.23
N TYR A 277 11.13 -13.62 -12.61
CA TYR A 277 11.34 -14.79 -11.75
C TYR A 277 12.81 -15.19 -11.73
#